data_AF-A0A699SV45-F1
#
_entry.id   AF-A0A699SV45-F1
#
_cell.length_a   1.000
_cell.length_b   1.000
_cell.length_c   1.000
_cell.angle_alpha   90.00
_cell.angle_beta   90.00
_cell.angle_gamma   90.00
#
_symmetry.space_group_name_H-M   'P 1'
#
loop_
_entity.id
_entity.type
_entity.pdbx_description
1 polymer ?
#
loop_
_entity_poly.entity_id
_entity_poly.type
_entity_poly.pdbx_seq_one_letter_code
_entity_poly.pdbx_strand_id
1 'polypeptide(L)'
;SDISKKQKVDENVKPVINDSKELRKCIEIVPDDGDEVLIEATKISSRSPTIINYKIHKEGKKNYFKIIRLDGNSQVYQTFEKMFKNIKREDLEVLWAIVKDRFKKEKPVDDMDNILFRTLKTMFDHHVEDTIWNYQQGLAKVKNRKLFESCGVYCITMQSIINYLLVEKVYPLTRNTLHQLWTDIM
;
A
#
# COMPACT_ATOMS: atom_id res chain seq x y z
N SER A 1 -13.35 19.16 -52.60
CA SER A 1 -13.13 19.82 -51.30
C SER A 1 -14.49 19.91 -50.61
N ASP A 2 -14.73 19.45 -49.39
CA ASP A 2 -13.81 19.02 -48.35
C ASP A 2 -14.44 17.92 -47.49
N ILE A 3 -13.51 17.16 -46.94
CA ILE A 3 -13.63 16.08 -45.98
C ILE A 3 -14.21 16.65 -44.67
N SER A 4 -15.18 15.98 -44.04
CA SER A 4 -15.35 16.07 -42.58
C SER A 4 -15.68 14.71 -42.01
N LYS A 5 -14.69 14.22 -41.24
CA LYS A 5 -14.50 12.86 -40.77
C LYS A 5 -15.53 12.51 -39.70
N LYS A 6 -16.14 11.34 -39.83
CA LYS A 6 -16.75 10.60 -38.72
C LYS A 6 -15.66 10.34 -37.67
N GLN A 7 -15.75 10.98 -36.51
CA GLN A 7 -14.91 10.66 -35.37
C GLN A 7 -15.56 9.49 -34.64
N LYS A 8 -15.05 8.28 -34.89
CA LYS A 8 -15.20 7.14 -33.98
C LYS A 8 -14.45 7.51 -32.69
N VAL A 9 -15.18 7.66 -31.60
CA VAL A 9 -14.57 7.64 -30.27
C VAL A 9 -14.54 6.17 -29.86
N ASP A 10 -13.33 5.65 -29.74
CA ASP A 10 -13.01 4.34 -29.20
C ASP A 10 -13.68 4.16 -27.82
N GLU A 11 -14.72 3.34 -27.75
CA GLU A 11 -15.19 2.73 -26.50
C GLU A 11 -14.16 1.69 -26.05
N ASN A 12 -13.02 2.17 -25.55
CA ASN A 12 -12.12 1.40 -24.72
C ASN A 12 -12.13 1.98 -23.31
N VAL A 13 -13.33 2.15 -22.75
CA VAL A 13 -13.52 2.31 -21.31
C VAL A 13 -13.11 0.97 -20.69
N LYS A 14 -11.85 0.87 -20.29
CA LYS A 14 -11.40 -0.18 -19.37
C LYS A 14 -12.43 -0.23 -18.23
N PRO A 15 -12.90 -1.41 -17.82
CA PRO A 15 -13.81 -1.48 -16.70
C PRO A 15 -13.10 -0.84 -15.52
N VAL A 16 -13.68 0.26 -15.03
CA VAL A 16 -13.38 0.78 -13.71
C VAL A 16 -13.85 -0.30 -12.76
N ILE A 17 -12.98 -1.27 -12.51
CA ILE A 17 -13.13 -2.17 -11.37
C ILE A 17 -13.30 -1.23 -10.19
N ASN A 18 -14.37 -1.44 -9.43
CA ASN A 18 -14.70 -0.61 -8.27
C ASN A 18 -13.57 -0.75 -7.24
N ASP A 19 -12.51 0.06 -7.42
CA ASP A 19 -11.20 -0.05 -6.77
C ASP A 19 -11.30 0.02 -5.24
N SER A 20 -12.30 0.74 -4.71
CA SER A 20 -12.59 0.79 -3.28
C SER A 20 -13.17 -0.51 -2.76
N LYS A 21 -13.97 -1.25 -3.55
CA LYS A 21 -14.63 -2.48 -3.11
C LYS A 21 -13.64 -3.64 -2.98
N GLU A 22 -12.68 -3.75 -3.90
CA GLU A 22 -11.61 -4.75 -3.84
C GLU A 22 -10.63 -4.47 -2.68
N LEU A 23 -10.17 -3.22 -2.51
CA LEU A 23 -9.38 -2.82 -1.34
C LEU A 23 -10.14 -3.01 -0.02
N ARG A 24 -11.44 -2.68 0.03
CA ARG A 24 -12.30 -2.93 1.21
C ARG A 24 -12.49 -4.42 1.48
N LYS A 25 -12.59 -5.27 0.45
CA LYS A 25 -12.77 -6.72 0.61
C LYS A 25 -11.51 -7.40 1.14
N CYS A 26 -10.33 -6.89 0.75
CA CYS A 26 -9.04 -7.33 1.31
C CYS A 26 -8.76 -6.74 2.70
N ILE A 27 -9.44 -5.65 3.07
CA ILE A 27 -9.34 -4.96 4.35
C ILE A 27 -10.72 -4.96 5.03
N GLU A 28 -11.40 -6.10 5.04
CA GLU A 28 -12.46 -6.31 6.00
C GLU A 28 -11.75 -6.27 7.36
N ILE A 29 -12.05 -5.23 8.15
CA ILE A 29 -11.44 -4.98 9.45
C ILE A 29 -11.84 -6.16 10.34
N VAL A 30 -11.06 -7.24 10.28
CA VAL A 30 -11.12 -8.30 11.28
C VAL A 30 -10.65 -7.61 12.56
N PRO A 31 -11.47 -7.60 13.63
CA PRO A 31 -10.97 -7.23 14.94
C PRO A 31 -9.72 -8.07 15.24
N ASP A 32 -8.84 -7.53 16.09
CA ASP A 32 -7.60 -8.20 16.49
C ASP A 32 -7.95 -9.39 17.38
N ASP A 33 -8.45 -10.45 16.74
CA ASP A 33 -8.67 -11.76 17.33
C ASP A 33 -7.28 -12.39 17.35
N GLY A 34 -6.70 -12.50 18.55
CA GLY A 34 -5.30 -12.83 18.77
C GLY A 34 -4.73 -14.02 17.98
N ASP A 35 -3.39 -14.07 17.96
CA ASP A 35 -2.53 -15.14 17.43
C ASP A 35 -2.46 -15.25 15.89
N GLU A 36 -1.32 -15.44 15.21
CA GLU A 36 0.07 -15.71 15.55
C GLU A 36 0.93 -14.85 14.58
N VAL A 37 2.00 -14.22 15.07
CA VAL A 37 3.14 -13.97 14.18
C VAL A 37 4.04 -15.18 14.32
N LEU A 38 4.10 -16.03 13.30
CA LEU A 38 5.05 -17.15 13.25
C LEU A 38 6.45 -16.56 13.04
N ILE A 39 7.03 -16.06 14.14
CA ILE A 39 8.36 -15.48 14.21
C ILE A 39 9.32 -16.59 14.65
N GLU A 40 9.92 -17.30 13.71
CA GLU A 40 11.28 -17.78 13.94
C GLU A 40 12.22 -16.60 13.63
N ALA A 41 12.54 -15.79 14.63
CA ALA A 41 13.55 -14.76 14.47
C ALA A 41 14.39 -14.62 15.73
N THR A 42 15.69 -14.87 15.56
CA THR A 42 16.72 -14.37 16.46
C THR A 42 16.69 -12.84 16.41
N LYS A 43 16.64 -12.19 17.57
CA LYS A 43 16.60 -10.73 17.71
C LYS A 43 17.96 -10.14 17.30
N ILE A 44 18.14 -9.83 16.01
CA ILE A 44 19.39 -9.24 15.51
C ILE A 44 19.28 -7.71 15.57
N SER A 45 20.00 -7.15 16.53
CA SER A 45 20.35 -5.74 16.62
C SER A 45 21.05 -5.27 15.34
N SER A 46 20.63 -4.11 14.81
CA SER A 46 21.34 -3.29 13.80
C SER A 46 22.14 -4.04 12.72
N ARG A 47 21.48 -4.44 11.62
CA ARG A 47 22.15 -4.89 10.39
C ARG A 47 21.54 -4.16 9.19
N SER A 48 22.36 -3.91 8.18
CA SER A 48 22.00 -3.37 6.85
C SER A 48 20.71 -4.00 6.32
N PRO A 49 19.92 -3.30 5.48
CA PRO A 49 18.67 -3.84 5.00
C PRO A 49 18.86 -5.23 4.40
N THR A 50 18.03 -6.16 4.86
CA THR A 50 18.25 -7.60 4.74
C THR A 50 17.32 -8.24 3.72
N ILE A 51 16.32 -7.53 3.22
CA ILE A 51 15.33 -8.11 2.30
C ILE A 51 15.97 -8.37 0.95
N ILE A 52 15.84 -9.61 0.47
CA ILE A 52 16.33 -10.03 -0.86
C ILE A 52 15.19 -10.38 -1.82
N ASN A 53 14.02 -10.74 -1.27
CA ASN A 53 12.86 -11.09 -2.08
C ASN A 53 11.57 -11.05 -1.25
N TYR A 54 10.43 -11.15 -1.92
CA TYR A 54 9.14 -11.39 -1.31
C TYR A 54 8.38 -12.47 -2.07
N LYS A 55 7.42 -13.11 -1.41
CA LYS A 55 6.45 -14.01 -2.02
C LYS A 55 5.07 -13.74 -1.44
N ILE A 56 4.05 -13.92 -2.26
CA ILE A 56 2.67 -13.98 -1.80
C ILE A 56 2.25 -15.43 -1.87
N HIS A 57 1.71 -15.95 -0.78
CA HIS A 57 1.14 -17.30 -0.76
C HIS A 57 -0.24 -17.26 -0.12
N LYS A 58 -1.06 -18.25 -0.51
CA LYS A 58 -2.44 -18.37 -0.10
C LYS A 58 -2.62 -19.64 0.71
N GLU A 59 -3.26 -19.52 1.86
CA GLU A 59 -3.65 -20.64 2.71
C GLU A 59 -5.16 -20.55 2.96
N GLY A 60 -5.91 -21.48 2.37
CA GLY A 60 -7.37 -21.41 2.35
C GLY A 60 -7.87 -20.11 1.72
N LYS A 61 -8.56 -19.28 2.51
CA LYS A 61 -9.09 -17.97 2.09
C LYS A 61 -8.16 -16.80 2.43
N LYS A 62 -7.07 -17.04 3.15
CA LYS A 62 -6.14 -16.00 3.62
C LYS A 62 -4.95 -15.88 2.67
N ASN A 63 -4.50 -14.66 2.42
CA ASN A 63 -3.27 -14.36 1.70
C ASN A 63 -2.21 -13.84 2.67
N TYR A 64 -0.96 -14.16 2.41
CA TYR A 64 0.16 -13.76 3.26
C TYR A 64 1.34 -13.24 2.44
N PHE A 65 1.88 -12.13 2.90
CA PHE A 65 3.13 -11.56 2.43
C PHE A 65 4.30 -12.21 3.17
N LYS A 66 5.09 -13.01 2.47
CA LYS A 66 6.32 -13.60 2.98
C LYS A 66 7.50 -12.73 2.55
N ILE A 67 8.14 -12.07 3.50
CA ILE A 67 9.37 -11.29 3.31
C ILE A 67 10.57 -12.19 3.56
N ILE A 68 11.46 -12.30 2.56
CA ILE A 68 12.63 -13.20 2.59
C ILE A 68 13.89 -12.36 2.79
N ARG A 69 14.70 -12.75 3.77
CA ARG A 69 15.93 -12.06 4.15
C ARG A 69 17.18 -12.81 3.71
N LEU A 70 18.28 -12.07 3.61
CA LEU A 70 19.59 -12.56 3.17
C LEU A 70 20.19 -13.60 4.14
N ASP A 71 19.86 -13.51 5.43
CA ASP A 71 20.33 -14.45 6.46
C ASP A 71 19.62 -15.81 6.43
N GLY A 72 18.75 -16.04 5.44
CA GLY A 72 17.95 -17.25 5.30
C GLY A 72 16.64 -17.20 6.08
N ASN A 73 16.43 -16.20 6.94
CA ASN A 73 15.18 -16.03 7.68
C ASN A 73 14.07 -15.49 6.78
N SER A 74 12.82 -15.71 7.19
CA SER A 74 11.67 -15.08 6.54
C SER A 74 10.60 -14.73 7.56
N GLN A 75 9.86 -13.66 7.29
CA GLN A 75 8.72 -13.24 8.10
C GLN A 75 7.46 -13.22 7.26
N VAL A 76 6.34 -13.64 7.84
CA VAL A 76 5.07 -13.76 7.15
C VAL A 76 4.05 -12.82 7.78
N TYR A 77 3.34 -12.06 6.95
CA TYR A 77 2.35 -11.09 7.40
C TYR A 77 1.04 -11.26 6.65
N GLN A 78 -0.06 -11.28 7.39
CA GLN A 78 -1.40 -11.35 6.81
C GLN A 78 -1.93 -9.97 6.37
N THR A 79 -1.44 -8.89 6.99
CA THR A 79 -1.90 -7.51 6.73
C THR A 79 -0.72 -6.54 6.60
N PHE A 80 -0.96 -5.42 5.91
CA PHE A 80 0.00 -4.32 5.84
C PHE A 80 0.32 -3.74 7.20
N GLU A 81 -0.65 -3.63 8.10
CA GLU A 81 -0.39 -3.13 9.46
C GLU A 81 0.61 -4.01 10.22
N LYS A 82 0.44 -5.34 10.16
CA LYS A 82 1.38 -6.28 10.79
C LYS A 82 2.76 -6.17 10.14
N MET A 83 2.84 -6.00 8.82
CA MET A 83 4.11 -5.79 8.12
C MET A 83 4.79 -4.48 8.54
N PHE A 84 4.09 -3.35 8.47
CA PHE A 84 4.64 -2.02 8.75
C PHE A 84 5.01 -1.82 10.21
N LYS A 85 4.34 -2.50 11.15
CA LYS A 85 4.74 -2.52 12.57
C LYS A 85 6.10 -3.20 12.81
N ASN A 86 6.51 -4.12 11.94
CA ASN A 86 7.67 -4.99 12.16
C ASN A 86 8.83 -4.76 11.17
N ILE A 87 8.58 -4.07 10.06
CA ILE A 87 9.62 -3.72 9.09
C ILE A 87 10.29 -2.40 9.49
N LYS A 88 11.61 -2.32 9.23
CA LYS A 88 12.37 -1.09 9.35
C LYS A 88 12.23 -0.22 8.10
N ARG A 89 12.54 1.06 8.23
CA ARG A 89 12.51 2.02 7.12
C ARG A 89 13.36 1.58 5.93
N GLU A 90 14.59 1.15 6.18
CA GLU A 90 15.56 0.77 5.15
C GLU A 90 15.10 -0.52 4.44
N ASP A 91 14.57 -1.47 5.20
CA ASP A 91 14.00 -2.71 4.65
C ASP A 91 12.78 -2.41 3.76
N LEU A 92 11.91 -1.47 4.17
CA LEU A 92 10.75 -1.06 3.38
C LEU A 92 11.14 -0.41 2.04
N GLU A 93 12.22 0.37 2.02
CA GLU A 93 12.80 0.96 0.79
C GLU A 93 13.34 -0.12 -0.14
N VAL A 94 14.06 -1.11 0.39
CA VAL A 94 14.54 -2.25 -0.39
C VAL A 94 13.38 -3.09 -0.93
N LEU A 95 12.34 -3.32 -0.12
CA LEU A 95 11.13 -4.00 -0.57
C LEU A 95 10.48 -3.26 -1.74
N TRP A 96 10.37 -1.93 -1.67
CA TRP A 96 9.87 -1.14 -2.80
C TRP A 96 10.72 -1.30 -4.05
N ALA A 97 12.05 -1.24 -3.94
CA ALA A 97 12.94 -1.43 -5.09
C ALA A 97 12.75 -2.80 -5.76
N ILE A 98 12.63 -3.87 -4.97
CA ILE A 98 12.38 -5.24 -5.45
C ILE A 98 11.04 -5.33 -6.18
N VAL A 99 9.97 -4.83 -5.55
CA VAL A 99 8.62 -4.83 -6.11
C VAL A 99 8.59 -4.03 -7.43
N LYS A 100 9.23 -2.86 -7.45
CA LYS A 100 9.32 -2.00 -8.64
C LYS A 100 10.09 -2.66 -9.77
N ASP A 101 11.21 -3.33 -9.49
CA ASP A 101 11.98 -4.05 -10.51
C ASP A 101 11.22 -5.25 -11.07
N ARG A 102 10.55 -6.02 -10.21
CA ARG A 102 9.69 -7.15 -10.63
C ARG A 102 8.60 -6.68 -11.59
N PHE A 103 7.86 -5.63 -11.25
CA PHE A 103 6.75 -5.15 -12.09
C PHE A 103 7.16 -4.35 -13.33
N LYS A 104 8.45 -4.05 -13.51
CA LYS A 104 8.98 -3.61 -14.81
C LYS A 104 9.12 -4.78 -15.79
N LYS A 105 9.39 -5.98 -15.29
CA LYS A 105 9.70 -7.18 -16.09
C LYS A 105 8.47 -8.07 -16.29
N GLU A 106 7.64 -8.15 -15.26
CA GLU A 106 6.51 -9.08 -15.18
C GLU A 106 5.21 -8.34 -14.81
N LYS A 107 4.06 -8.90 -15.17
CA LYS A 107 2.76 -8.40 -14.70
C LYS A 107 2.43 -8.99 -13.32
N PRO A 108 1.57 -8.31 -12.52
CA PRO A 108 0.97 -8.89 -11.32
C PRO A 108 0.40 -10.28 -11.58
N VAL A 109 0.79 -11.24 -10.74
CA VAL A 109 0.33 -12.63 -10.83
C VAL A 109 -1.05 -12.77 -10.19
N ASP A 110 -1.31 -12.02 -9.12
CA ASP A 110 -2.58 -12.02 -8.40
C ASP A 110 -2.98 -10.63 -7.89
N ASP A 111 -4.19 -10.54 -7.33
CA ASP A 111 -4.75 -9.29 -6.79
C ASP A 111 -3.91 -8.72 -5.63
N MET A 112 -3.28 -9.58 -4.83
CA MET A 112 -2.45 -9.15 -3.69
C MET A 112 -1.12 -8.58 -4.16
N ASP A 113 -0.54 -9.11 -5.23
CA ASP A 113 0.65 -8.56 -5.91
C ASP A 113 0.34 -7.14 -6.41
N ASN A 114 -0.83 -6.95 -7.03
CA ASN A 114 -1.29 -5.63 -7.47
C ASN A 114 -1.55 -4.68 -6.30
N ILE A 115 -2.16 -5.16 -5.21
CA ILE A 115 -2.41 -4.35 -4.01
C ILE A 115 -1.09 -3.93 -3.34
N LEU A 116 -0.10 -4.83 -3.23
CA LEU A 116 1.23 -4.52 -2.70
C LEU A 116 1.92 -3.46 -3.56
N PHE A 117 1.94 -3.65 -4.88
CA PHE A 117 2.51 -2.69 -5.81
C PHE A 117 1.87 -1.31 -5.69
N ARG A 118 0.53 -1.23 -5.74
CA ARG A 118 -0.21 0.03 -5.64
C ARG A 118 0.06 0.73 -4.31
N THR A 119 0.02 0.00 -3.20
CA THR A 119 0.29 0.55 -1.86
C THR A 119 1.68 1.16 -1.79
N LEU A 120 2.72 0.41 -2.16
CA LEU A 120 4.09 0.91 -2.13
C LEU A 120 4.33 2.02 -3.17
N LYS A 121 3.71 1.95 -4.35
CA LYS A 121 3.79 3.01 -5.36
C LYS A 121 3.19 4.32 -4.83
N THR A 122 2.05 4.28 -4.15
CA THR A 122 1.47 5.46 -3.50
C THR A 122 2.41 6.04 -2.44
N MET A 123 3.13 5.20 -1.69
CA MET A 123 4.10 5.67 -0.72
C MET A 123 5.33 6.30 -1.38
N PHE A 124 5.92 5.65 -2.39
CA PHE A 124 7.25 5.97 -2.89
C PHE A 124 7.31 6.72 -4.23
N ASP A 125 6.27 6.67 -5.05
CA ASP A 125 6.27 7.23 -6.41
C ASP A 125 5.13 8.25 -6.65
N HIS A 126 4.23 8.47 -5.69
CA HIS A 126 3.05 9.28 -5.95
C HIS A 126 3.41 10.72 -6.35
N HIS A 127 2.96 11.09 -7.56
CA HIS A 127 3.04 12.42 -8.15
C HIS A 127 1.66 13.08 -8.14
N VAL A 128 1.67 14.41 -8.10
CA VAL A 128 0.53 15.31 -7.84
C VAL A 128 -0.60 15.27 -8.88
N GLU A 129 -0.43 14.52 -9.98
CA GLU A 129 -1.32 14.54 -11.14
C GLU A 129 -2.33 13.38 -11.21
N ASP A 130 -2.37 12.49 -10.21
CA ASP A 130 -3.45 11.50 -10.11
C ASP A 130 -4.75 12.19 -9.68
N THR A 131 -5.49 12.74 -10.66
CA THR A 131 -6.81 13.38 -10.48
C THR A 131 -7.80 12.53 -9.67
N ILE A 132 -7.62 11.21 -9.63
CA ILE A 132 -8.41 10.26 -8.85
C ILE A 132 -8.17 10.44 -7.33
N TRP A 133 -6.93 10.72 -6.92
CA TRP A 133 -6.58 10.95 -5.52
C TRP A 133 -7.26 12.21 -4.98
N ASN A 134 -7.17 13.33 -5.71
CA ASN A 134 -7.80 14.59 -5.30
C ASN A 134 -9.34 14.47 -5.16
N TYR A 135 -10.00 13.70 -6.03
CA TYR A 135 -11.45 13.50 -6.00
C TYR A 135 -11.90 12.64 -4.81
N GLN A 136 -11.11 11.64 -4.43
CA GLN A 136 -11.40 10.76 -3.29
C GLN A 136 -11.19 11.45 -1.93
N GLN A 137 -10.25 12.39 -1.86
CA GLN A 137 -9.86 13.06 -0.62
C GLN A 137 -10.74 14.27 -0.26
N GLY A 138 -11.34 14.95 -1.26
CA GLY A 138 -12.10 16.19 -1.05
C GLY A 138 -13.40 16.08 -0.23
N LEU A 139 -13.93 14.85 -0.06
CA LEU A 139 -15.19 14.58 0.62
C LEU A 139 -15.07 13.57 1.77
N ALA A 140 -13.89 12.99 1.99
CA ALA A 140 -13.71 11.88 2.93
C ALA A 140 -13.27 12.38 4.31
N LYS A 141 -14.08 12.10 5.34
CA LYS A 141 -13.71 12.33 6.74
C LYS A 141 -12.66 11.29 7.17
N VAL A 142 -11.55 11.76 7.74
CA VAL A 142 -10.57 10.89 8.41
C VAL A 142 -11.24 10.32 9.66
N LYS A 143 -11.21 8.98 9.79
CA LYS A 143 -11.76 8.27 10.95
C LYS A 143 -10.70 7.89 11.96
N ASN A 144 -9.53 7.47 11.48
CA ASN A 144 -8.44 7.01 12.32
C ASN A 144 -7.10 7.31 11.64
N ARG A 145 -6.07 7.50 12.46
CA ARG A 145 -4.68 7.69 12.04
C ARG A 145 -3.78 6.88 12.97
N LYS A 146 -2.84 6.15 12.39
CA LYS A 146 -1.84 5.36 13.12
C LYS A 146 -0.45 5.58 12.53
N LEU A 147 0.54 5.81 13.36
CA LEU A 147 1.95 5.90 12.96
C LEU A 147 2.66 4.56 13.21
N PHE A 148 3.34 4.04 12.20
CA PHE A 148 4.29 2.95 12.33
C PHE A 148 5.70 3.54 12.40
N GLU A 149 6.16 3.81 13.63
CA GLU A 149 7.43 4.50 13.89
C GLU A 149 8.64 3.77 13.29
N SER A 150 8.63 2.43 13.27
CA SER A 150 9.75 1.62 12.76
C SER A 150 10.08 1.86 11.28
N CYS A 151 9.10 2.27 10.48
CA CYS A 151 9.27 2.51 9.05
C CYS A 151 8.82 3.90 8.57
N GLY A 152 8.39 4.78 9.50
CA GLY A 152 7.95 6.13 9.18
C GLY A 152 6.71 6.17 8.29
N VAL A 153 5.69 5.34 8.58
CA VAL A 153 4.47 5.24 7.76
C VAL A 153 3.24 5.65 8.57
N TYR A 154 2.45 6.60 8.05
CA TYR A 154 1.09 6.86 8.51
C TYR A 154 0.09 5.97 7.79
N CYS A 155 -0.73 5.25 8.55
CA CYS A 155 -2.00 4.69 8.09
C CYS A 155 -3.11 5.71 8.39
N ILE A 156 -3.80 6.13 7.34
CA ILE A 156 -4.95 7.03 7.42
C ILE A 156 -6.18 6.26 6.96
N THR A 157 -7.10 6.03 7.87
CA THR A 157 -8.36 5.33 7.60
C THR A 157 -9.47 6.35 7.38
N MET A 158 -10.12 6.26 6.24
CA MET A 158 -11.28 7.05 5.85
C MET A 158 -12.53 6.17 5.79
N GLN A 159 -13.69 6.77 5.56
CA GLN A 159 -14.97 6.05 5.43
C GLN A 159 -14.93 4.90 4.41
N SER A 160 -14.11 5.01 3.36
CA SER A 160 -14.08 4.05 2.25
C SER A 160 -12.72 3.55 1.83
N ILE A 161 -11.64 4.16 2.32
CA ILE A 161 -10.28 3.96 1.82
C ILE A 161 -9.33 3.96 3.01
N ILE A 162 -8.30 3.13 2.94
CA ILE A 162 -7.15 3.16 3.83
C ILE A 162 -5.93 3.54 3.01
N ASN A 163 -5.19 4.53 3.49
CA ASN A 163 -4.02 5.06 2.81
C ASN A 163 -2.78 4.90 3.68
N TYR A 164 -1.68 4.45 3.08
CA TYR A 164 -0.38 4.38 3.72
C TYR A 164 0.53 5.44 3.10
N LEU A 165 1.07 6.34 3.91
CA LEU A 165 1.83 7.51 3.49
C LEU A 165 3.13 7.62 4.29
N LEU A 166 4.22 8.04 3.66
CA LEU A 166 5.51 8.24 4.34
C LEU A 166 5.54 9.57 5.09
N VAL A 167 6.06 9.60 6.32
CA VAL A 167 6.09 10.82 7.12
C VAL A 167 6.92 11.96 6.50
N GLU A 168 7.94 11.61 5.72
CA GLU A 168 8.90 12.56 5.13
C GLU A 168 8.45 13.11 3.78
N LYS A 169 7.35 12.60 3.24
CA LYS A 169 6.85 13.02 1.93
C LYS A 169 5.67 13.97 2.06
N VAL A 170 5.72 15.03 1.28
CA VAL A 170 4.59 15.94 1.09
C VAL A 170 3.67 15.31 0.05
N TYR A 171 2.47 14.95 0.50
CA TYR A 171 1.41 14.44 -0.38
C TYR A 171 0.41 15.56 -0.68
N PRO A 172 -0.15 15.62 -1.90
CA PRO A 172 -1.23 16.54 -2.26
C PRO A 172 -2.53 16.08 -1.60
N LEU A 173 -2.61 16.21 -0.28
CA LEU A 173 -3.85 16.00 0.46
C LEU A 173 -4.70 17.26 0.36
N THR A 174 -6.02 17.11 0.32
CA THR A 174 -6.89 18.29 0.25
C THR A 174 -6.74 19.13 1.52
N ARG A 175 -6.98 20.45 1.40
CA ARG A 175 -6.93 21.37 2.54
C ARG A 175 -7.80 20.91 3.70
N ASN A 176 -8.95 20.28 3.41
CA ASN A 176 -9.83 19.69 4.42
C ASN A 176 -9.19 18.50 5.14
N THR A 177 -8.55 17.59 4.41
CA THR A 177 -7.81 16.46 4.98
C THR A 177 -6.62 16.94 5.81
N LEU A 178 -5.85 17.92 5.31
CA LEU A 178 -4.73 18.52 6.05
C LEU A 178 -5.19 19.20 7.33
N HIS A 179 -6.28 19.96 7.29
CA HIS A 179 -6.87 20.57 8.47
C HIS A 179 -7.27 19.50 9.50
N GLN A 180 -7.98 18.45 9.08
CA GLN A 180 -8.35 17.32 9.97
C GLN A 180 -7.14 16.62 10.59
N LEU A 181 -6.05 16.45 9.83
CA LEU A 181 -4.82 15.83 10.35
C LEU A 181 -4.07 16.69 11.37
N TRP A 182 -4.27 18.01 11.35
CA TRP A 182 -3.60 18.97 12.23
C TRP A 182 -4.47 19.45 13.41
N THR A 183 -5.80 19.41 13.29
CA THR A 183 -6.70 19.80 14.40
C THR A 183 -6.69 18.82 15.57
N ASP A 184 -6.26 17.58 15.39
CA ASP A 184 -6.17 16.59 16.49
C ASP A 184 -4.84 16.70 17.28
N ILE A 185 -3.98 17.68 16.95
CA ILE A 185 -2.68 17.92 17.60
C ILE A 185 -2.72 19.13 18.56
N MET A 186 -3.84 19.84 18.67
CA MET A 186 -4.08 20.95 19.62
C MET A 186 -5.28 20.66 20.50
#